data_AF-A0AAN8R1P8-F1
#
_entry.id   AF-A0AAN8R1P8-F1
#
_cell.length_a   1.000
_cell.length_b   1.000
_cell.length_c   1.000
_cell.angle_alpha   90.00
_cell.angle_beta   90.00
_cell.angle_gamma   90.00
#
_symmetry.space_group_name_H-M   'P 1'
#
loop_
_entity.id
_entity.type
_entity.pdbx_description
1 polymer ?
#
loop_
_entity_poly.entity_id
_entity_poly.type
_entity_poly.pdbx_seq_one_letter_code
_entity_poly.pdbx_strand_id
1 'polypeptide(L)'
;MFMGMAVVSLVFLGSVWAGENKAMVKDFKRQNPTLFVMAVMVASYFLMSLFDGVMVFIFGITFPLLLIFAHASFRLRNMKNKLENKMEGAGLKKSPIGILLDALGQQEESLQKIQEFLEGKLKEG
;
A
#
# COMPACT_ATOMS: atom_id res chain seq x y z
N MET A 1 4.09 24.37 -4.50
CA MET A 1 3.72 25.05 -5.76
C MET A 1 2.43 24.48 -6.38
N PHE A 2 2.35 23.16 -6.64
CA PHE A 2 1.14 22.55 -7.24
C PHE A 2 -0.14 22.67 -6.41
N MET A 3 -0.07 22.48 -5.08
CA MET A 3 -1.26 22.58 -4.22
C MET A 3 -1.85 24.00 -4.21
N GLY A 4 -1.00 25.03 -4.13
CA GLY A 4 -1.44 26.42 -4.21
C GLY A 4 -2.09 26.74 -5.56
N MET A 5 -1.51 26.26 -6.67
CA MET A 5 -2.10 26.40 -8.00
C MET A 5 -3.46 25.68 -8.09
N ALA A 6 -3.60 24.48 -7.51
CA ALA A 6 -4.86 23.75 -7.50
C ALA A 6 -5.96 24.48 -6.71
N VAL A 7 -5.63 25.02 -5.53
CA VAL A 7 -6.57 25.79 -4.70
C VAL A 7 -7.00 27.07 -5.40
N VAL A 8 -6.06 27.82 -6.00
CA VAL A 8 -6.38 29.04 -6.76
C VAL A 8 -7.28 28.73 -7.95
N SER A 9 -7.00 27.68 -8.71
CA SER A 9 -7.84 27.24 -9.84
C SER A 9 -9.25 26.83 -9.39
N LEU A 10 -9.38 26.12 -8.26
CA LEU A 10 -10.67 25.71 -7.69
C LEU A 10 -11.51 26.92 -7.25
N VAL A 11 -10.89 27.88 -6.55
CA VAL A 11 -11.58 29.10 -6.11
C VAL A 11 -11.98 29.96 -7.31
N PHE A 12 -11.13 30.04 -8.33
CA PHE A 12 -11.42 30.77 -9.56
C PHE A 12 -12.59 30.14 -10.32
N LEU A 13 -12.57 28.83 -10.55
CA LEU A 13 -13.65 28.09 -11.23
C LEU A 13 -14.95 28.16 -10.42
N GLY A 14 -14.89 28.02 -9.09
CA GLY A 14 -16.05 28.17 -8.21
C GLY A 14 -16.65 29.57 -8.24
N SER A 15 -15.81 30.61 -8.33
CA SER A 15 -16.26 32.01 -8.45
C SER A 15 -16.87 32.30 -9.81
N VAL A 16 -16.33 31.73 -10.89
CA VAL A 16 -16.89 31.84 -12.25
C VAL A 16 -18.25 31.13 -12.32
N TRP A 17 -18.34 29.91 -11.79
CA TRP A 17 -19.57 29.13 -11.74
C TRP A 17 -20.66 29.79 -10.86
N ALA A 18 -20.28 30.33 -9.69
CA ALA A 18 -21.18 31.08 -8.83
C ALA A 18 -21.65 32.39 -9.50
N GLY A 19 -20.80 33.00 -10.33
CA GLY A 19 -21.12 34.19 -11.12
C GLY A 19 -22.10 33.92 -12.27
N GLU A 20 -22.06 32.74 -12.86
CA GLU A 20 -23.04 32.31 -13.87
C GLU A 20 -24.38 31.87 -13.27
N ASN A 21 -24.36 31.18 -12.12
CA ASN A 21 -25.56 30.56 -11.55
C ASN A 21 -26.37 31.46 -10.61
N LYS A 22 -25.77 32.49 -9.97
CA LYS A 22 -26.50 33.42 -9.08
C LYS A 22 -26.63 34.81 -9.71
N ALA A 23 -27.86 35.17 -10.09
CA ALA A 23 -28.21 36.51 -10.59
C ALA A 23 -27.72 37.66 -9.69
N MET A 24 -27.67 37.44 -8.37
CA MET A 24 -27.15 38.39 -7.37
C MET A 24 -25.65 38.73 -7.58
N VAL A 25 -24.83 37.79 -8.06
CA VAL A 25 -23.41 38.03 -8.34
C VAL A 25 -23.25 38.79 -9.66
N LYS A 26 -24.11 38.52 -10.64
CA LYS A 26 -24.14 39.22 -11.93
C LYS A 26 -24.45 40.71 -11.76
N ASP A 27 -25.41 41.04 -10.90
CA ASP A 27 -25.77 42.43 -10.60
C ASP A 27 -24.67 43.13 -9.76
N PHE A 28 -24.00 42.40 -8.86
CA PHE A 28 -22.86 42.92 -8.09
C PHE A 28 -21.62 43.18 -8.97
N LYS A 29 -21.37 42.32 -9.96
CA LYS A 29 -20.31 42.49 -10.97
C LYS A 29 -20.51 43.75 -11.81
N ARG A 30 -21.77 44.13 -12.06
CA ARG A 30 -22.14 45.31 -12.87
C ARG A 30 -22.07 46.61 -12.08
N GLN A 31 -22.31 46.59 -10.76
CA GLN A 31 -22.25 47.79 -9.92
C GLN A 31 -20.81 48.12 -9.47
N ASN A 32 -19.98 47.14 -9.08
CA ASN A 32 -18.61 47.40 -8.62
C ASN A 32 -17.66 46.22 -8.90
N PRO A 33 -17.10 46.11 -10.12
CA PRO A 33 -16.24 44.99 -10.52
C PRO A 33 -14.99 44.82 -9.64
N THR A 34 -14.45 45.93 -9.11
CA THR A 34 -13.30 45.95 -8.19
C THR A 34 -13.57 45.24 -6.86
N LEU A 35 -14.79 45.38 -6.33
CA LEU A 35 -15.22 44.79 -5.06
C LEU A 35 -15.35 43.27 -5.16
N PHE A 36 -15.83 42.77 -6.31
CA PHE A 36 -15.88 41.34 -6.60
C PHE A 36 -14.48 40.72 -6.67
N VAL A 37 -13.54 41.38 -7.35
CA VAL A 37 -12.14 40.90 -7.42
C VAL A 37 -11.48 40.91 -6.03
N MET A 38 -11.70 41.97 -5.23
CA MET A 38 -11.25 42.03 -3.84
C MET A 38 -11.83 40.89 -2.99
N ALA A 39 -13.12 40.60 -3.10
CA ALA A 39 -13.75 39.51 -2.36
C ALA A 39 -13.17 38.14 -2.74
N VAL A 40 -12.94 37.89 -4.03
CA VAL A 40 -12.32 36.64 -4.52
C VAL A 40 -10.85 36.52 -4.06
N MET A 41 -10.11 37.62 -4.04
CA MET A 41 -8.74 37.65 -3.51
C MET A 41 -8.72 37.32 -2.00
N VAL A 42 -9.58 37.96 -1.21
CA VAL A 42 -9.65 37.71 0.24
C VAL A 42 -10.11 36.28 0.53
N ALA A 43 -11.13 35.79 -0.19
CA ALA A 43 -11.61 34.42 -0.03
C ALA A 43 -10.55 33.39 -0.40
N SER A 44 -9.82 33.59 -1.51
CA SER A 44 -8.75 32.69 -1.91
C SER A 44 -7.59 32.69 -0.92
N TYR A 45 -7.18 33.86 -0.41
CA TYR A 45 -6.15 33.97 0.62
C TYR A 45 -6.57 33.28 1.93
N PHE A 46 -7.82 33.49 2.36
CA PHE A 46 -8.36 32.87 3.56
C PHE A 46 -8.41 31.34 3.45
N LEU A 47 -8.90 30.79 2.33
CA LEU A 47 -8.87 29.35 2.08
C LEU A 47 -7.44 28.81 2.07
N MET A 48 -6.52 29.50 1.39
CA MET A 48 -5.13 29.09 1.31
C MET A 48 -4.49 29.03 2.69
N SER A 49 -4.78 30.01 3.56
CA SER A 49 -4.32 30.02 4.96
C SER A 49 -4.89 28.88 5.79
N LEU A 50 -6.16 28.48 5.58
CA LEU A 50 -6.76 27.35 6.30
C LEU A 50 -6.17 26.00 5.86
N PHE A 51 -6.01 25.81 4.56
CA PHE A 51 -5.51 24.55 4.01
C PHE A 51 -4.03 24.33 4.31
N ASP A 52 -3.21 25.39 4.33
CA ASP A 52 -1.78 25.27 4.61
C ASP A 52 -1.54 24.68 6.02
N GLY A 53 -2.22 25.23 7.04
CA GLY A 53 -2.09 24.74 8.41
C GLY A 53 -2.58 23.29 8.60
N VAL A 54 -3.75 22.95 8.05
CA VAL A 54 -4.34 21.61 8.21
C VAL A 54 -3.51 20.55 7.47
N MET A 55 -3.05 20.86 6.26
CA MET A 55 -2.25 19.91 5.47
C MET A 55 -0.89 19.67 6.11
N VAL A 56 -0.22 20.71 6.62
CA VAL A 56 1.05 20.57 7.35
C VAL A 56 0.86 19.75 8.63
N PHE A 57 -0.25 19.93 9.35
CA PHE A 57 -0.53 19.16 10.57
C PHE A 57 -0.79 17.67 10.29
N ILE A 58 -1.67 17.36 9.34
CA ILE A 58 -1.97 15.98 8.96
C ILE A 58 -0.73 15.31 8.37
N PHE A 59 0.02 16.00 7.51
CA PHE A 59 1.27 15.48 6.98
C PHE A 59 2.31 15.27 8.08
N GLY A 60 2.42 16.19 9.05
CA GLY A 60 3.31 16.07 10.20
C GLY A 60 3.07 14.82 11.05
N ILE A 61 1.82 14.34 11.14
CA ILE A 61 1.47 13.09 11.87
C ILE A 61 1.55 11.87 10.95
N THR A 62 1.03 11.99 9.73
CA THR A 62 0.93 10.86 8.78
C THR A 62 2.29 10.46 8.24
N PHE A 63 3.18 11.42 7.97
CA PHE A 63 4.52 11.19 7.45
C PHE A 63 5.41 10.34 8.36
N PRO A 64 5.56 10.63 9.67
CA PRO A 64 6.32 9.75 10.56
C PRO A 64 5.67 8.37 10.71
N LEU A 65 4.33 8.27 10.71
CA LEU A 65 3.67 6.97 10.69
C LEU A 65 4.02 6.18 9.44
N LEU A 66 3.96 6.80 8.25
CA LEU A 66 4.37 6.18 6.99
C LEU A 66 5.84 5.77 7.00
N LEU A 67 6.73 6.56 7.59
CA LEU A 67 8.14 6.20 7.75
C LEU A 67 8.33 5.00 8.66
N ILE A 68 7.61 4.93 9.79
CA ILE A 68 7.62 3.77 10.68
C ILE A 68 7.10 2.54 9.94
N PHE A 69 6.00 2.67 9.20
CA PHE A 69 5.45 1.59 8.38
C PHE A 69 6.45 1.14 7.31
N ALA A 70 7.06 2.06 6.56
CA ALA A 70 8.07 1.74 5.55
C ALA A 70 9.29 1.06 6.17
N HIS A 71 9.77 1.55 7.31
CA HIS A 71 10.86 0.93 8.06
C HIS A 71 10.48 -0.48 8.54
N ALA A 72 9.28 -0.66 9.07
CA ALA A 72 8.75 -1.96 9.48
C ALA A 72 8.55 -2.90 8.29
N SER A 73 8.09 -2.42 7.14
CA SER A 73 7.96 -3.19 5.89
C SER A 73 9.32 -3.65 5.37
N PHE A 74 10.34 -2.78 5.44
CA PHE A 74 11.71 -3.14 5.06
C PHE A 74 12.32 -4.15 6.05
N ARG A 75 12.04 -4.00 7.35
CA ARG A 75 12.39 -4.99 8.38
C ARG A 75 11.64 -6.31 8.18
N LEU A 76 10.38 -6.29 7.72
CA LEU A 76 9.61 -7.51 7.43
C LEU A 76 10.21 -8.30 6.26
N ARG A 77 10.85 -7.63 5.28
CA ARG A 77 11.64 -8.33 4.25
C ARG A 77 12.82 -9.11 4.85
N ASN A 78 13.50 -8.51 5.84
CA ASN A 78 14.55 -9.21 6.59
C ASN A 78 13.96 -10.32 7.50
N MET A 79 12.76 -10.15 8.07
CA MET A 79 12.08 -11.21 8.82
C MET A 79 11.64 -12.38 7.92
N LYS A 80 11.23 -12.12 6.68
CA LYS A 80 10.96 -13.16 5.68
C LYS A 80 12.22 -13.99 5.41
N ASN A 81 13.36 -13.33 5.13
CA ASN A 81 14.64 -14.03 4.98
C ASN A 81 15.08 -14.75 6.26
N LYS A 82 14.81 -14.19 7.44
CA LYS A 82 15.16 -14.81 8.73
C LYS A 82 14.25 -15.99 9.09
N LEU A 83 13.00 -15.99 8.62
CA LEU A 83 12.07 -17.11 8.71
C LEU A 83 12.46 -18.23 7.76
N GLU A 84 12.78 -17.90 6.52
CA GLU A 84 13.28 -18.83 5.51
C GLU A 84 14.57 -19.50 5.98
N ASN A 85 15.53 -18.71 6.48
CA ASN A 85 16.78 -19.24 7.02
C ASN A 85 16.61 -19.99 8.37
N LYS A 86 15.57 -19.68 9.18
CA LYS A 86 15.22 -20.50 10.37
C LYS A 86 14.52 -21.80 9.98
N MET A 87 13.76 -21.82 8.90
CA MET A 87 13.15 -23.05 8.36
C MET A 87 14.23 -23.97 7.79
N GLU A 88 15.20 -23.41 7.08
CA GLU A 88 16.39 -24.12 6.59
C GLU A 88 17.30 -24.58 7.74
N GLY A 89 17.60 -23.69 8.70
CA GLY A 89 18.47 -23.95 9.84
C GLY A 89 17.88 -24.82 10.95
N ALA A 90 16.55 -24.88 11.08
CA ALA A 90 15.87 -25.84 11.97
C ALA A 90 15.81 -27.26 11.37
N GLY A 91 16.39 -27.49 10.20
CA GLY A 91 16.43 -28.81 9.58
C GLY A 91 15.03 -29.34 9.26
N LEU A 92 14.05 -28.46 9.02
CA LEU A 92 12.75 -28.86 8.48
C LEU A 92 12.94 -29.29 7.02
N LYS A 93 13.49 -30.49 6.83
CA LYS A 93 13.40 -31.32 5.62
C LYS A 93 11.95 -31.75 5.32
N LYS A 94 10.96 -31.00 5.77
CA LYS A 94 9.55 -31.27 5.48
C LYS A 94 8.91 -30.01 4.90
N SER A 95 9.52 -29.49 3.83
CA SER A 95 8.70 -28.97 2.75
C SER A 95 7.76 -30.11 2.29
N PRO A 96 6.59 -29.81 1.73
CA PRO A 96 5.67 -30.85 1.23
C PRO A 96 6.39 -31.88 0.32
N ILE A 97 7.39 -31.41 -0.45
CA ILE A 97 8.28 -32.24 -1.29
C ILE A 97 9.18 -33.16 -0.46
N GLY A 98 9.74 -32.68 0.65
CA GLY A 98 10.54 -33.51 1.55
C GLY A 98 9.73 -34.63 2.22
N ILE A 99 8.46 -34.35 2.57
CA ILE A 99 7.53 -35.39 3.07
C ILE A 99 7.20 -36.40 1.97
N LEU A 100 6.96 -35.93 0.75
CA LEU A 100 6.72 -36.79 -0.41
C LEU A 100 7.92 -37.67 -0.75
N LEU A 101 9.14 -37.13 -0.71
CA LEU A 101 10.37 -37.87 -0.96
C LEU A 101 10.67 -38.91 0.14
N ASP A 102 10.44 -38.55 1.40
CA ASP A 102 10.54 -39.48 2.56
C ASP A 102 9.55 -40.64 2.40
N ALA A 103 8.30 -40.35 2.02
CA ALA A 103 7.29 -41.36 1.75
C ALA A 103 7.62 -42.24 0.54
N LEU A 104 8.17 -41.66 -0.55
CA LEU A 104 8.60 -42.40 -1.74
C LEU A 104 9.81 -43.30 -1.44
N GLY A 105 10.80 -42.83 -0.69
CA GLY A 105 11.96 -43.63 -0.27
C GLY A 105 11.55 -44.80 0.63
N GLN A 106 10.62 -44.56 1.56
CA GLN A 106 10.07 -45.63 2.41
C GLN A 106 9.25 -46.65 1.59
N GLN A 107 8.65 -46.22 0.49
CA GLN A 107 8.00 -47.13 -0.44
C GLN A 107 9.03 -47.97 -1.21
N GLU A 108 10.11 -47.38 -1.70
CA GLU A 108 11.18 -48.09 -2.43
C GLU A 108 11.83 -49.19 -1.56
N GLU A 109 12.16 -48.88 -0.30
CA GLU A 109 12.70 -49.88 0.64
C GLU A 109 11.71 -51.01 0.93
N SER A 110 10.41 -50.70 1.01
CA SER A 110 9.37 -51.72 1.26
C SER A 110 9.20 -52.68 0.08
N LEU A 111 9.37 -52.18 -1.15
CA LEU A 111 9.30 -52.97 -2.38
C LEU A 111 10.53 -53.87 -2.52
N GLN A 112 11.73 -53.38 -2.21
CA GLN A 112 12.96 -54.17 -2.22
C GLN A 112 12.90 -55.35 -1.23
N LYS A 113 12.39 -55.13 -0.01
CA LYS A 113 12.21 -56.22 0.98
C LYS A 113 11.26 -57.33 0.52
N ILE A 114 10.18 -56.97 -0.18
CA ILE A 114 9.24 -57.96 -0.72
C ILE A 114 9.90 -58.78 -1.83
N GLN A 115 10.73 -58.14 -2.66
CA GLN A 115 11.44 -58.79 -3.74
C GLN A 115 12.50 -59.79 -3.22
N GLU A 116 13.30 -59.40 -2.22
CA GLU A 116 14.22 -60.32 -1.54
C GLU A 116 13.49 -61.51 -0.90
N PHE A 117 12.33 -61.29 -0.28
CA PHE A 117 11.54 -62.36 0.33
C PHE A 117 11.02 -63.36 -0.72
N LEU A 118 10.59 -62.88 -1.89
CA LEU A 118 10.14 -63.72 -3.00
C LEU A 118 11.29 -64.52 -3.61
N GLU A 119 12.46 -63.92 -3.80
CA GLU A 119 13.64 -64.63 -4.29
C GLU A 119 14.12 -65.68 -3.28
N GLY A 120 14.11 -65.37 -1.98
CA GLY A 120 14.44 -66.33 -0.92
C GLY A 120 13.50 -67.53 -0.94
N LYS A 121 12.19 -67.30 -1.09
CA LYS A 121 11.19 -68.37 -1.20
C LYS A 121 11.34 -69.22 -2.46
N LEU A 122 11.76 -68.62 -3.57
CA LEU A 122 11.95 -69.30 -4.85
C LEU A 122 13.25 -70.13 -4.89
N LYS A 123 14.23 -69.79 -4.05
CA LYS A 123 15.48 -70.55 -3.91
C LYS A 123 15.39 -71.74 -2.95
N GLU A 124 14.37 -71.76 -2.08
CA GLU A 124 14.13 -72.82 -1.09
C GLU A 124 13.13 -73.90 -1.55
N GLY A 125 12.50 -73.74 -2.73
CA GLY A 125 11.59 -74.72 -3.36
C GLY A 125 12.23 -75.41 -4.56
#